data_AF-A0A8T4N3Z7-F1
#
_entry.id   AF-A0A8T4N3Z7-F1
#
_cell.length_a   1.000
_cell.length_b   1.000
_cell.length_c   1.000
_cell.angle_alpha   90.00
_cell.angle_beta   90.00
_cell.angle_gamma   90.00
#
_symmetry.space_group_name_H-M   'P 1'
#
loop_
_entity.id
_entity.type
_entity.pdbx_description
1 polymer ?
#
loop_
_entity_poly.entity_id
_entity_poly.type
_entity_poly.pdbx_seq_one_letter_code
_entity_poly.pdbx_strand_id
1 'polypeptide(L)' 'MDANNIQQRMQEIQKNDDVLDAFSKIVLGGKAGYKTVIEKKPIIIKCHSCQTVVDISQKFCHECGAKVEKN' A
#
# COMPACT_ATOMS: atom_id res chain seq x y z
N MET A 1 -20.68 12.93 27.34
CA MET A 1 -20.42 13.12 25.90
C MET A 1 -19.09 12.46 25.63
N ASP A 2 -19.14 11.20 25.21
CA ASP A 2 -17.98 10.30 25.19
C ASP A 2 -17.18 10.49 23.89
N ALA A 3 -15.89 10.81 24.03
CA ALA A 3 -14.98 11.09 22.92
C ALA A 3 -14.93 9.98 21.85
N ASN A 4 -15.25 8.74 22.24
CA ASN A 4 -15.33 7.58 21.35
C ASN A 4 -16.43 7.70 20.29
N ASN A 5 -17.53 8.40 20.57
CA ASN A 5 -18.66 8.52 19.65
C ASN A 5 -18.32 9.42 18.44
N ILE A 6 -17.52 10.47 18.67
CA ILE A 6 -17.05 11.39 17.62
C ILE A 6 -16.08 10.66 16.66
N GLN A 7 -15.20 9.82 17.19
CA GLN A 7 -14.23 9.06 16.40
C GLN A 7 -14.92 8.02 15.51
N GLN A 8 -15.93 7.31 16.03
CA GLN A 8 -16.72 6.35 15.26
C GLN A 8 -17.45 7.03 14.09
N ARG A 9 -18.09 8.19 14.34
CA ARG A 9 -18.76 8.96 13.28
C ARG A 9 -17.80 9.49 12.22
N MET A 10 -16.58 9.89 12.59
CA MET A 10 -15.58 10.30 11.60
C MET A 10 -15.13 9.15 10.70
N GLN A 11 -14.98 7.93 11.24
CA GLN A 11 -14.58 6.76 10.46
C GLN A 11 -15.66 6.28 9.50
N GLU A 12 -16.94 6.41 9.87
CA GLU A 12 -18.07 6.08 8.98
C GLU A 12 -18.14 7.02 7.78
N ILE A 13 -17.91 8.32 7.98
CA ILE A 13 -17.89 9.30 6.89
C ILE A 13 -16.73 9.02 5.92
N GLN A 14 -15.58 8.58 6.42
CA GLN A 14 -14.41 8.23 5.60
C GLN A 14 -14.59 6.95 4.76
N LYS A 15 -15.50 6.05 5.15
CA LYS A 15 -15.75 4.78 4.47
C LYS A 15 -16.94 4.81 3.51
N ASN A 16 -17.57 5.96 3.36
CA ASN A 16 -18.74 6.09 2.49
C ASN A 16 -18.30 6.16 1.03
N ASP A 17 -18.85 5.28 0.19
CA ASP A 17 -18.49 5.17 -1.22
C ASP A 17 -18.77 6.47 -2.00
N ASP A 18 -19.78 7.23 -1.59
CA ASP A 18 -20.10 8.55 -2.16
C ASP A 18 -19.00 9.58 -1.91
N VAL A 19 -18.35 9.51 -0.74
CA VAL A 19 -17.23 10.39 -0.37
C VAL A 19 -15.99 10.03 -1.17
N LEU A 20 -15.76 8.74 -1.44
CA LEU A 20 -14.65 8.28 -2.29
C LEU A 20 -14.83 8.71 -3.74
N ASP A 21 -16.04 8.65 -4.29
CA ASP A 21 -16.33 9.10 -5.67
C ASP A 21 -16.18 10.63 -5.80
N ALA A 22 -16.71 11.38 -4.82
CA ALA A 22 -16.54 12.82 -4.77
C ALA A 22 -15.05 13.23 -4.63
N PHE A 23 -14.30 12.55 -3.75
CA PHE A 23 -12.87 12.80 -3.58
C PHE A 23 -12.08 12.44 -4.85
N SER A 24 -12.44 11.34 -5.51
CA SER A 24 -11.83 10.93 -6.78
C SER A 24 -12.07 11.95 -7.90
N LYS A 25 -13.29 12.51 -7.97
CA LYS A 25 -13.61 13.59 -8.92
C LYS A 25 -12.78 14.84 -8.68
N ILE A 26 -12.55 15.21 -7.41
CA ILE A 26 -11.82 16.45 -7.04
C ILE A 26 -10.30 16.29 -7.21
N VAL A 27 -9.73 15.19 -6.72
CA VAL A 27 -8.26 15.05 -6.61
C VAL A 27 -7.61 14.41 -7.83
N LEU A 28 -8.34 13.58 -8.60
CA LEU A 28 -7.82 12.87 -9.77
C LEU A 28 -8.32 13.43 -11.11
N GLY A 29 -8.78 14.70 -11.12
CA GLY A 29 -9.15 15.40 -12.36
C GLY A 29 -10.42 14.87 -13.04
N GLY A 30 -11.42 14.46 -12.26
CA GLY A 30 -12.77 14.18 -12.77
C GLY A 30 -13.03 12.77 -13.32
N LYS A 31 -12.08 11.83 -13.20
CA LYS A 31 -12.31 10.43 -13.63
C LYS A 31 -12.97 9.61 -12.52
N ALA A 32 -14.31 9.61 -12.51
CA ALA A 32 -15.11 8.72 -11.67
C ALA A 32 -14.81 7.25 -12.01
N GLY A 33 -14.58 6.40 -10.99
CA GLY A 33 -14.39 4.95 -11.17
C GLY A 33 -12.98 4.40 -10.98
N TYR A 34 -11.99 5.20 -10.57
CA TYR A 34 -10.69 4.65 -10.20
C TYR A 34 -10.66 4.27 -8.72
N LYS A 35 -10.95 2.99 -8.43
CA LYS A 35 -10.57 2.37 -7.15
C LYS A 35 -9.04 2.48 -7.07
N THR A 36 -8.52 3.33 -6.19
CA THR A 36 -7.07 3.52 -5.98
C THR A 36 -6.45 2.30 -5.30
N VAL A 37 -6.46 1.15 -5.97
CA VAL A 37 -5.62 0.03 -5.60
C VAL A 37 -4.25 0.33 -6.19
N ILE A 38 -3.42 1.03 -5.42
CA ILE A 38 -1.98 1.10 -5.70
C ILE A 38 -1.47 -0.32 -5.43
N GLU A 39 -1.62 -1.22 -6.40
CA GLU A 39 -1.03 -2.56 -6.35
C GLU A 39 0.48 -2.39 -6.43
N LYS A 40 1.11 -2.20 -5.27
CA LYS A 40 2.55 -2.22 -5.12
C LYS A 40 2.99 -3.66 -5.33
N LYS A 41 3.07 -4.10 -6.59
CA LYS A 41 3.55 -5.44 -6.95
C LYS A 41 4.97 -5.57 -6.40
N PRO A 42 5.21 -6.42 -5.39
CA PRO A 42 6.54 -6.62 -4.87
C PRO A 42 7.38 -7.27 -5.97
N ILE A 43 8.48 -6.62 -6.35
CA ILE A 43 9.43 -7.20 -7.29
C ILE A 43 10.29 -8.16 -6.48
N ILE A 44 10.04 -9.45 -6.68
CA ILE A 44 10.78 -10.55 -6.06
C ILE A 44 12.01 -10.91 -6.90
N ILE A 45 13.16 -11.05 -6.25
CA ILE A 45 14.44 -11.46 -6.85
C ILE A 45 15.04 -12.63 -6.06
N LYS A 46 15.99 -13.34 -6.66
CA LYS A 46 16.71 -14.43 -5.97
C LYS A 46 18.00 -13.90 -5.37
N CYS A 47 18.29 -14.29 -4.13
CA CYS A 47 19.57 -13.99 -3.49
C CYS A 47 20.71 -14.69 -4.26
N HIS A 48 21.79 -13.97 -4.54
CA HIS A 48 22.97 -14.53 -5.21
C HIS A 48 23.72 -15.57 -4.36
N SER A 49 23.62 -15.49 -3.03
CA SER A 49 24.38 -16.36 -2.11
C SER A 49 23.65 -17.67 -1.81
N CYS A 50 22.39 -17.59 -1.36
CA CYS A 50 21.62 -18.77 -0.90
C CYS A 50 20.44 -19.14 -1.81
N GLN A 51 20.22 -18.39 -2.91
CA GLN A 51 19.15 -18.62 -3.89
C GLN A 51 17.72 -18.46 -3.36
N THR A 52 17.55 -18.04 -2.10
CA THR A 52 16.26 -17.68 -1.50
C THR A 52 15.56 -16.55 -2.24
N VAL A 53 14.24 -16.61 -2.32
CA VAL A 53 13.42 -15.53 -2.87
C VAL A 53 13.33 -14.39 -1.86
N VAL A 54 13.75 -13.21 -2.27
CA VAL A 54 13.77 -11.99 -1.47
C VAL A 54 13.09 -10.85 -2.21
N ASP A 55 12.43 -9.99 -1.46
CA ASP A 55 11.86 -8.76 -2.00
C ASP A 55 12.98 -7.76 -2.32
N ILE A 56 12.91 -7.09 -3.47
CA ILE A 56 13.92 -6.10 -3.89
C ILE A 56 14.04 -4.90 -2.93
N SER A 57 13.00 -4.62 -2.15
CA SER A 57 13.03 -3.55 -1.14
C SER A 57 13.90 -3.91 0.06
N GLN A 58 14.21 -5.20 0.25
CA GLN A 58 15.12 -5.64 1.30
C GLN A 58 16.57 -5.45 0.85
N LYS A 59 17.36 -4.73 1.65
CA LYS A 59 18.78 -4.50 1.39
C LYS A 59 19.65 -5.74 1.63
N PHE A 60 19.17 -6.66 2.47
CA PHE A 60 19.89 -7.87 2.90
C PHE A 60 18.95 -9.07 2.88
N CYS A 61 19.50 -10.24 2.59
CA CYS A 61 18.75 -11.49 2.62
C CYS A 61 18.46 -11.91 4.06
N HIS A 62 17.20 -12.24 4.35
CA HIS A 62 16.75 -12.66 5.68
C HIS A 62 17.23 -14.06 6.08
N GLU A 63 17.71 -14.88 5.13
CA GLU A 63 18.23 -16.22 5.43
C GLU A 63 19.76 -16.23 5.60
N CYS A 64 20.52 -15.61 4.68
CA CYS A 64 21.98 -15.71 4.69
C CYS A 64 22.72 -14.41 5.06
N GLY A 65 22.02 -13.29 5.20
CA GLY A 65 22.61 -11.98 5.49
C GLY A 65 23.37 -11.33 4.34
N ALA A 66 23.45 -11.97 3.16
CA ALA A 66 24.11 -11.39 1.99
C ALA A 66 23.36 -10.15 1.49
N LYS A 67 24.10 -9.15 1.00
CA LYS A 67 23.54 -7.94 0.39
C LYS A 67 22.74 -8.32 -0.87
N VAL A 68 21.54 -7.78 -0.97
CA VAL A 68 20.67 -7.98 -2.13
C VAL A 68 21.00 -6.89 -3.13
N GLU A 69 21.85 -7.22 -4.11
CA GLU A 69 22.20 -6.32 -5.21
C GLU A 69 21.39 -6.67 -6.46
N LYS A 70 20.88 -5.62 -7.11
CA LYS A 70 20.20 -5.73 -8.40
C LYS A 70 21.30 -5.90 -9.45
N ASN A 71 21.58 -7.13 -9.83
CA ASN A 71 22.58 -7.45 -10.86
C ASN A 71 22.09 -7.01 -12.24
#